data_AF-A0A965T501-F1
#
_entry.id   AF-A0A965T501-F1
#
_cell.length_a   1.000
_cell.length_b   1.000
_cell.length_c   1.000
_cell.angle_alpha   90.00
_cell.angle_beta   90.00
_cell.angle_gamma   90.00
#
_symmetry.space_group_name_H-M   'P 1'
#
loop_
_entity.id
_entity.type
_entity.pdbx_description
1 polymer ?
#
loop_
_entity_poly.entity_id
_entity_poly.type
_entity_poly.pdbx_seq_one_letter_code
_entity_poly.pdbx_strand_id
1 'polypeptide(L)'
;MKKSQIYICSDCKHIGSCKIFKKGSRKTEIFWWITFSPVAICYSLYRMIGSKRVCEKCESQNIVKTNSKLIAEINENKITDDPSFGA
;
A
#
# COMPACT_ATOMS: atom_id res chain seq x y z
N MET A 1 -7.86 -8.60 -18.04
CA MET A 1 -8.32 -8.74 -16.63
C MET A 1 -7.34 -8.01 -15.72
N LYS A 2 -7.71 -6.89 -15.09
CA LYS A 2 -6.84 -6.17 -14.15
C LYS A 2 -6.82 -6.94 -12.83
N LYS A 3 -5.73 -7.62 -12.49
CA LYS A 3 -5.54 -8.27 -11.17
C LYS A 3 -5.51 -7.17 -10.10
N SER A 4 -6.52 -7.08 -9.24
CA SER A 4 -6.44 -6.30 -8.00
C SER A 4 -5.37 -6.91 -7.11
N GLN A 5 -4.26 -6.19 -6.94
CA GLN A 5 -3.17 -6.61 -6.07
C GLN A 5 -3.62 -6.46 -4.62
N ILE A 6 -3.68 -7.55 -3.88
CA ILE A 6 -4.02 -7.54 -2.46
C ILE A 6 -2.73 -7.49 -1.65
N TYR A 7 -2.73 -6.71 -0.58
CA TYR A 7 -1.59 -6.58 0.31
C TYR A 7 -1.99 -7.02 1.71
N ILE A 8 -1.02 -7.59 2.44
CA ILE A 8 -1.17 -8.00 3.82
C ILE A 8 -0.18 -7.20 4.64
N CYS A 9 -0.64 -6.51 5.67
CA CYS A 9 0.26 -5.84 6.61
C CYS A 9 0.81 -6.83 7.63
N SER A 10 2.14 -6.88 7.79
CA SER A 10 2.80 -7.77 8.76
C SER A 10 2.56 -7.35 10.22
N ASP A 11 2.20 -6.09 10.43
CA ASP A 11 2.06 -5.47 11.75
C ASP A 11 0.65 -5.66 12.32
N CYS A 12 -0.38 -5.23 11.57
CA CYS A 12 -1.77 -5.30 12.01
C CYS A 12 -2.58 -6.45 11.38
N LYS A 13 -1.95 -7.26 10.51
CA LYS A 13 -2.58 -8.38 9.77
C LYS A 13 -3.78 -7.98 8.90
N HIS A 14 -3.93 -6.69 8.59
CA HIS A 14 -4.97 -6.20 7.69
C HIS A 14 -4.70 -6.66 6.25
N ILE A 15 -5.71 -7.24 5.61
CA ILE A 15 -5.67 -7.74 4.24
C ILE A 15 -6.52 -6.80 3.39
N GLY A 16 -5.91 -6.10 2.45
CA GLY A 16 -6.63 -5.09 1.68
C GLY A 16 -5.77 -4.27 0.74
N SER A 17 -6.17 -3.01 0.57
CA SER A 17 -5.50 -2.06 -0.31
C SER A 17 -4.43 -1.29 0.45
N CYS A 18 -3.38 -0.86 -0.26
CA CYS A 18 -2.37 0.01 0.30
C CYS A 18 -2.70 1.47 0.00
N LYS A 19 -2.47 2.34 0.98
CA LYS A 19 -2.51 3.79 0.80
C LYS A 19 -1.14 4.24 0.29
N ILE A 20 -1.12 5.14 -0.69
CA ILE A 20 0.13 5.74 -1.18
C ILE A 20 0.37 7.01 -0.37
N PHE A 21 1.38 6.98 0.50
CA PHE A 21 1.84 8.16 1.21
C PHE A 21 2.92 8.86 0.40
N LYS A 22 2.64 10.08 -0.06
CA LYS A 22 3.61 10.92 -0.76
C LYS A 22 4.13 11.98 0.21
N LYS A 23 5.45 12.01 0.43
CA LYS A 23 6.08 13.12 1.15
C LYS A 23 6.03 14.38 0.30
N GLY A 24 5.68 15.51 0.91
CA GLY A 24 5.72 16.84 0.28
C GLY A 24 4.42 17.29 -0.39
N SER A 25 4.31 18.59 -0.65
CA SER A 25 3.12 19.20 -1.26
C SER A 25 3.30 19.41 -2.76
N ARG A 26 2.24 19.12 -3.53
CA ARG A 26 2.19 19.40 -4.98
C ARG A 26 2.32 20.90 -5.29
N LYS A 27 1.85 21.75 -4.38
CA LYS A 27 1.97 23.21 -4.48
C LYS A 27 3.43 23.68 -4.51
N THR A 28 4.29 23.09 -3.68
CA THR A 28 5.73 23.44 -3.63
C THR A 28 6.46 23.05 -4.91
N GLU A 29 6.09 21.93 -5.52
CA GLU A 29 6.65 21.48 -6.81
C GLU A 29 6.33 22.48 -7.94
N ILE A 30 5.10 23.00 -7.97
CA ILE A 30 4.65 23.98 -8.96
C ILE A 30 5.34 25.32 -8.75
N PHE A 31 5.49 25.77 -7.50
CA PHE A 31 6.17 27.02 -7.18
C PHE A 31 7.64 27.01 -7.64
N TRP A 32 8.35 25.89 -7.44
CA TRP A 32 9.72 25.71 -7.91
C TRP A 32 9.82 25.60 -9.43
N TRP A 33 8.84 24.99 -10.10
CA TRP A 33 8.80 24.98 -11.57
C TRP A 33 8.70 26.37 -12.19
N ILE A 34 7.98 27.29 -11.54
CA ILE A 34 7.82 28.67 -12.01
C ILE A 34 9.07 29.52 -11.70
N THR A 35 9.71 29.28 -10.55
CA THR A 35 10.84 30.12 -10.10
C THR A 35 12.19 29.62 -10.60
N PHE A 36 12.42 28.31 -10.65
CA PHE A 36 13.75 27.74 -10.87
C PHE A 36 13.68 26.26 -11.34
N SER A 37 13.74 26.06 -12.67
CA SER A 37 13.60 24.73 -13.31
C SER A 37 14.56 23.63 -12.81
N PRO A 38 15.88 23.83 -12.64
CA PRO A 38 16.77 22.73 -12.24
C PRO A 38 16.48 22.25 -10.80
N VAL A 39 16.06 23.19 -9.97
CA VAL A 39 15.71 23.02 -8.56
C VAL A 39 14.37 22.25 -8.47
N ALA A 40 13.42 22.52 -9.38
CA ALA A 40 12.17 21.77 -9.51
C ALA A 40 12.36 20.29 -9.89
N ILE A 41 13.35 19.97 -10.72
CA ILE A 41 13.67 18.59 -11.12
C ILE A 41 14.16 17.79 -9.90
N CYS A 42 15.11 18.34 -9.14
CA CYS A 42 15.62 17.70 -7.92
C CYS A 42 14.50 17.45 -6.89
N TYR A 43 13.61 18.42 -6.69
CA TYR A 43 12.48 18.27 -5.78
C TYR A 43 11.47 17.22 -6.27
N SER A 44 11.22 17.16 -7.58
CA SER A 44 10.32 16.15 -8.17
C SER A 44 10.87 14.73 -7.96
N LEU A 45 12.18 14.53 -8.14
CA LEU A 45 12.85 13.27 -7.85
C LEU A 45 12.76 12.91 -6.37
N TYR A 46 13.03 13.87 -5.47
CA TYR A 46 12.85 13.68 -4.03
C TYR A 46 11.42 13.24 -3.67
N ARG A 47 10.41 13.87 -4.27
CA ARG A 47 8.99 13.51 -4.05
C ARG A 47 8.66 12.10 -4.55
N MET A 48 9.24 11.71 -5.67
CA MET A 48 9.01 10.41 -6.28
C MET A 48 9.67 9.30 -5.46
N ILE A 49 10.92 9.49 -5.03
CA ILE A 49 11.66 8.55 -4.17
C ILE A 49 11.01 8.44 -2.78
N GLY A 50 10.46 9.53 -2.26
CA GLY A 50 9.78 9.56 -0.95
C GLY A 50 8.39 8.93 -0.94
N SER A 51 7.85 8.49 -2.07
CA SER A 51 6.52 7.89 -2.16
C SER A 51 6.55 6.45 -1.63
N LYS A 52 5.90 6.22 -0.49
CA LYS A 52 5.86 4.91 0.15
C LYS A 52 4.45 4.35 0.15
N ARG A 53 4.32 3.04 -0.02
CA ARG A 53 3.06 2.32 0.19
C ARG A 53 2.97 1.98 1.67
N VAL A 54 1.85 2.33 2.29
CA VAL A 54 1.59 2.09 3.71
C VAL A 54 0.27 1.36 3.88
N CYS A 55 0.13 0.64 4.99
CA CYS A 55 -1.13 0.04 5.39
C CYS A 55 -2.21 1.10 5.59
N GLU A 56 -3.44 0.83 5.16
CA GLU A 56 -4.59 1.72 5.38
C GLU A 56 -5.01 1.86 6.85
N LYS A 57 -4.73 0.84 7.68
CA LYS A 57 -5.18 0.75 9.07
C LYS A 57 -4.18 1.32 10.08
N CYS A 58 -2.92 0.89 9.98
CA CYS A 58 -1.88 1.24 10.95
C CYS A 58 -0.76 2.12 10.38
N GLU A 59 -0.85 2.50 9.09
CA GLU A 59 0.15 3.34 8.41
C GLU A 59 1.58 2.75 8.37
N SER A 60 1.73 1.47 8.76
CA SER A 60 3.00 0.77 8.70
C SER A 60 3.46 0.56 7.27
N GLN A 61 4.78 0.67 7.05
CA GLN A 61 5.45 0.42 5.77
C GLN A 61 5.68 -1.08 5.51
N ASN A 62 5.43 -1.93 6.51
CA ASN A 62 5.65 -3.36 6.44
C ASN A 62 4.41 -4.07 5.85
N ILE A 63 4.32 -4.03 4.53
CA ILE A 63 3.23 -4.61 3.74
C ILE A 63 3.79 -5.59 2.71
N VAL A 64 3.27 -6.81 2.72
CA VAL A 64 3.65 -7.88 1.80
C VAL A 64 2.61 -7.97 0.70
N LYS A 65 3.08 -8.05 -0.54
CA LYS A 65 2.21 -8.23 -1.70
C LYS A 65 1.82 -9.70 -1.77
N THR A 66 0.52 -9.99 -1.75
CA THR A 66 0.02 -11.36 -1.79
C THR A 66 -0.76 -11.60 -3.08
N ASN A 67 -0.56 -12.78 -3.68
CA ASN A 67 -1.34 -13.20 -4.84
C ASN A 67 -2.76 -13.59 -4.39
N SER A 68 -3.78 -13.17 -5.15
CA SER A 68 -5.19 -13.45 -4.84
C SER A 68 -5.50 -14.94 -4.68
N LYS A 69 -4.74 -15.84 -5.32
CA LYS A 69 -4.89 -17.30 -5.16
C LYS A 69 -4.63 -17.74 -3.71
N LEU A 70 -3.53 -17.28 -3.14
CA LEU A 70 -3.13 -17.60 -1.78
C LEU A 70 -4.13 -17.08 -0.73
N ILE A 71 -4.80 -15.95 -0.98
CA ILE A 71 -5.81 -15.41 -0.06
C ILE A 71 -7.13 -16.15 -0.17
N ALA A 72 -7.53 -16.57 -1.37
CA ALA A 72 -8.69 -17.44 -1.54
C ALA A 72 -8.48 -18.75 -0.75
N GLU A 73 -7.29 -19.35 -0.87
CA GLU A 73 -6.93 -20.56 -0.13
C GLU A 73 -6.91 -20.35 1.40
N ILE A 74 -6.36 -19.23 1.90
CA ILE A 74 -6.36 -18.92 3.35
C ILE A 74 -7.79 -18.67 3.87
N ASN A 75 -8.66 -18.06 3.05
CA ASN A 75 -10.04 -17.79 3.46
C ASN A 75 -10.88 -19.08 3.45
N GLU A 76 -10.67 -19.98 2.48
CA GLU A 76 -11.30 -21.30 2.45
C GLU A 76 -10.85 -22.17 3.63
N ASN A 77 -9.56 -22.15 3.98
CA ASN A 77 -9.04 -22.95 5.09
C ASN A 77 -9.63 -22.52 6.45
N LYS A 78 -9.80 -21.20 6.67
CA LYS A 78 -10.45 -20.65 7.87
C LYS A 78 -11.93 -20.99 8.05
N ILE A 79 -12.60 -21.50 7.02
CA ILE A 79 -14.01 -21.89 7.07
C ILE A 79 -14.13 -23.36 7.53
N THR A 80 -13.07 -24.15 7.39
CA THR A 80 -13.07 -25.58 7.73
C THR A 80 -12.60 -25.89 9.14
N ASP A 81 -12.11 -24.91 9.90
CA ASP A 81 -11.69 -25.08 11.30
C ASP A 81 -12.74 -24.70 12.35
N ASP A 82 -14.02 -24.57 11.99
CA ASP A 82 -15.12 -24.45 12.96
C ASP A 82 -15.66 -25.85 13.35
N PRO A 83 -15.33 -26.40 14.55
CA PRO A 83 -15.80 -27.72 14.97
C PRO A 83 -17.28 -27.76 15.43
N SER A 84 -18.13 -26.81 15.06
CA SER A 84 -19.52 -26.72 15.57
C SER A 84 -20.60 -27.37 14.70
N PHE A 85 -20.31 -28.43 13.97
CA PHE A 85 -21.34 -29.31 13.40
C PHE A 85 -20.97 -30.78 13.60
N GLY A 86 -21.14 -31.25 14.82
CA GLY A 86 -20.84 -32.63 15.20
C GLY A 86 -21.34 -32.97 16.60
N ALA A 87 -22.64 -32.83 16.84
CA ALA A 87 -23.37 -33.52 17.91
C ALA A 87 -24.86 -33.56 17.55
#